data_AF-A0A7X6AS27-F1
#
_entry.id   AF-A0A7X6AS27-F1
#
_cell.length_a   1.000
_cell.length_b   1.000
_cell.length_c   1.000
_cell.angle_alpha   90.00
_cell.angle_beta   90.00
_cell.angle_gamma   90.00
#
_symmetry.space_group_name_H-M   'P 1'
#
loop_
_entity.id
_entity.type
_entity.pdbx_description
1 polymer ?
#
loop_
_entity_poly.entity_id
_entity_poly.type
_entity_poly.pdbx_seq_one_letter_code
_entity_poly.pdbx_strand_id
1 'polypeptide(L)'
;KGIVLRSYPFGEADRVVVLLSPNHGKLRTVAKGVRKTKSRFGGRLEPFTHVDLVLYEGRNLDTITQAEVIEAFPTLRGDLDRVLV
;
A
#
# COMPACT_ATOMS: atom_id res chain seq x y z
N LYS A 1 5.09 -6.63 -7.10
CA LYS A 1 5.90 -6.50 -5.85
C LYS A 1 6.39 -5.08 -5.58
N GLY A 2 6.33 -4.64 -4.32
CA GLY A 2 6.89 -3.36 -3.84
C GLY A 2 6.67 -3.11 -2.35
N ILE A 3 7.36 -2.13 -1.79
CA ILE A 3 7.21 -1.71 -0.38
C ILE A 3 6.22 -0.54 -0.30
N VAL A 4 5.23 -0.65 0.59
CA VAL A 4 4.33 0.47 0.90
C VAL A 4 5.11 1.54 1.65
N LEU A 5 5.21 2.74 1.07
CA LEU A 5 5.88 3.88 1.69
C LEU A 5 4.93 4.67 2.59
N ARG A 6 3.71 4.92 2.10
CA ARG A 6 2.67 5.67 2.81
C ARG A 6 1.30 5.38 2.22
N SER A 7 0.27 5.59 3.01
CA SER A 7 -1.11 5.66 2.53
C SER A 7 -1.81 6.90 3.08
N TYR A 8 -2.82 7.40 2.37
CA TYR A 8 -3.61 8.53 2.83
C TYR A 8 -5.05 8.44 2.31
N PRO A 9 -6.05 9.01 3.02
CA PRO A 9 -7.45 8.92 2.62
C PRO A 9 -7.71 9.44 1.20
N PHE A 10 -8.59 8.77 0.48
CA PHE A 10 -9.05 9.15 -0.85
C PHE A 10 -10.56 8.93 -0.92
N GLY A 11 -11.34 9.99 -0.67
CA GLY A 11 -12.77 9.85 -0.43
C GLY A 11 -13.09 9.10 0.87
N GLU A 12 -14.34 8.64 0.98
CA GLU A 12 -14.85 8.08 2.24
C GLU A 12 -14.28 6.70 2.56
N ALA A 13 -14.24 5.81 1.58
CA ALA A 13 -13.93 4.40 1.81
C ALA A 13 -12.54 3.96 1.30
N ASP A 14 -11.83 4.81 0.56
CA ASP A 14 -10.61 4.43 -0.14
C ASP A 14 -9.37 5.09 0.46
N ARG A 15 -8.18 4.59 0.07
CA ARG A 15 -6.90 5.27 0.29
C ARG A 15 -6.10 5.28 -1.01
N VAL A 16 -5.33 6.34 -1.20
CA VAL A 16 -4.17 6.25 -2.10
C VAL A 16 -3.05 5.54 -1.34
N VAL A 17 -2.38 4.61 -2.02
CA VAL A 17 -1.23 3.86 -1.52
C VAL A 17 -0.04 4.16 -2.42
N VAL A 18 1.04 4.65 -1.82
CA VAL A 18 2.30 4.96 -2.51
C VAL A 18 3.26 3.81 -2.27
N LEU A 19 3.77 3.23 -3.36
CA LEU A 19 4.66 2.07 -3.34
C LEU A 19 5.99 2.39 -4.02
N LEU A 20 7.06 1.73 -3.58
CA LEU A 20 8.29 1.63 -4.34
C LEU A 20 8.44 0.21 -4.88
N SER A 21 8.51 0.07 -6.19
CA SER A 21 8.72 -1.20 -6.90
C SER A 21 10.08 -1.19 -7.59
N PRO A 22 10.88 -2.27 -7.51
CA PRO A 22 12.14 -2.37 -8.25
C PRO A 22 11.97 -2.20 -9.76
N ASN A 23 10.86 -2.68 -10.31
CA ASN A 23 10.66 -2.75 -11.77
C ASN A 23 9.83 -1.58 -12.34
N HIS A 24 9.13 -0.84 -11.48
CA HIS A 24 8.20 0.22 -11.90
C HIS A 24 8.45 1.56 -11.20
N GLY A 25 9.50 1.63 -10.36
CA GLY A 25 9.80 2.82 -9.58
C GLY A 25 8.70 3.15 -8.57
N LYS A 26 8.46 4.45 -8.36
CA LYS A 26 7.48 4.94 -7.40
C LYS A 26 6.08 4.99 -8.01
N LEU A 27 5.16 4.21 -7.47
CA LEU A 27 3.78 4.10 -7.94
C LEU A 27 2.81 4.81 -6.99
N ARG A 28 1.79 5.47 -7.56
CA ARG A 28 0.61 5.95 -6.83
C ARG A 28 -0.59 5.15 -7.29
N THR A 29 -1.23 4.47 -6.34
CA THR A 29 -2.33 3.54 -6.63
C THR A 29 -3.50 3.81 -5.69
N VAL A 30 -4.70 3.36 -6.02
CA VAL A 30 -5.88 3.47 -5.16
C VAL A 30 -6.33 2.09 -4.67
N ALA A 31 -6.54 1.98 -3.37
CA ALA A 31 -7.13 0.81 -2.73
C ALA A 31 -8.61 1.10 -2.41
N LYS A 32 -9.50 0.62 -3.28
CA LYS A 32 -10.95 0.84 -3.15
C LYS A 32 -11.52 0.08 -1.95
N GLY A 33 -12.33 0.77 -1.13
CA GLY A 33 -13.00 0.19 0.03
C GLY A 33 -12.05 -0.28 1.14
N VAL A 34 -10.78 0.16 1.14
CA VAL A 34 -9.77 -0.27 2.13
C VAL A 34 -10.13 0.14 3.56
N ARG A 35 -10.90 1.23 3.74
CA ARG A 35 -11.31 1.74 5.05
C ARG A 35 -12.57 1.07 5.60
N LYS A 36 -13.26 0.23 4.82
CA LYS A 36 -14.46 -0.48 5.27
C LYS A 36 -14.07 -1.55 6.31
N THR A 37 -14.90 -1.73 7.34
CA THR A 37 -14.67 -2.73 8.41
C THR A 37 -14.43 -4.15 7.86
N LYS A 38 -15.12 -4.51 6.77
CA LYS A 38 -14.97 -5.81 6.09
C LYS A 38 -14.10 -5.73 4.83
N SER A 39 -13.08 -4.87 4.81
CA SER A 39 -12.23 -4.73 3.64
C SER A 39 -11.42 -6.01 3.38
N ARG A 40 -11.38 -6.43 2.11
CA ARG A 40 -10.52 -7.55 1.68
C ARG A 40 -9.03 -7.29 1.91
N PHE A 41 -8.63 -6.03 1.95
CA PHE A 41 -7.21 -5.65 2.03
C PHE A 41 -6.68 -5.69 3.47
N GLY A 42 -7.51 -5.50 4.50
CA GLY A 42 -7.07 -5.46 5.90
C GLY A 42 -5.86 -4.54 6.09
N GLY A 43 -4.90 -4.94 6.94
CA GLY A 43 -3.66 -4.21 7.20
C GLY A 43 -2.55 -4.41 6.16
N ARG A 44 -2.81 -5.06 5.01
CA ARG A 44 -1.76 -5.41 4.03
C ARG A 44 -1.15 -4.19 3.33
N LEU A 45 -1.88 -3.08 3.29
CA LEU A 45 -1.47 -1.84 2.61
C LEU A 45 -1.01 -0.75 3.60
N GLU A 46 -0.54 -1.19 4.76
CA GLU A 46 0.06 -0.31 5.76
C GLU A 46 1.55 -0.04 5.45
N PRO A 47 2.11 1.10 5.88
CA PRO A 47 3.51 1.44 5.66
C PRO A 47 4.49 0.34 6.11
N PHE A 48 5.61 0.24 5.40
CA PHE A 48 6.67 -0.74 5.63
C PHE A 48 6.19 -2.19 5.51
N THR A 49 5.24 -2.43 4.61
CA THR A 49 4.82 -3.79 4.22
C THR A 49 5.32 -4.07 2.81
N HIS A 50 6.06 -5.15 2.63
CA HIS A 50 6.45 -5.66 1.32
C HIS A 50 5.31 -6.53 0.77
N VAL A 51 4.75 -6.11 -0.35
CA VAL A 51 3.55 -6.71 -0.93
C VAL A 51 3.77 -7.14 -2.37
N ASP A 52 3.11 -8.22 -2.77
CA ASP A 52 2.79 -8.48 -4.17
C ASP A 52 1.40 -7.96 -4.50
N LEU A 53 1.26 -7.33 -5.67
CA LEU A 53 0.07 -6.58 -6.05
C LEU A 53 -0.31 -6.89 -7.48
N VAL A 54 -1.62 -7.01 -7.71
CA VAL A 54 -2.21 -6.91 -9.04
C VAL A 54 -2.86 -5.55 -9.16
N LEU A 55 -2.50 -4.83 -10.22
CA LEU A 55 -2.99 -3.50 -10.53
C LEU A 55 -3.86 -3.56 -11.78
N TYR A 56 -4.96 -2.83 -11.75
CA TYR A 56 -5.72 -2.46 -12.94
C TYR A 56 -5.31 -1.05 -13.35
N GLU A 57 -4.79 -0.91 -14.57
CA GLU A 57 -4.30 0.37 -15.09
C GLU A 57 -5.44 1.39 -15.22
N GLY A 58 -5.23 2.57 -14.65
CA GLY A 58 -6.20 3.66 -14.69
C GLY A 58 -5.65 4.87 -15.46
N ARG A 59 -6.52 5.84 -15.78
CA ARG A 59 -6.08 7.07 -16.48
C ARG A 59 -5.08 7.91 -15.69
N ASN A 60 -5.29 8.02 -14.37
CA ASN A 60 -4.50 8.88 -13.49
C ASN A 60 -3.93 8.15 -12.26
N LEU A 61 -4.61 7.07 -11.84
CA LEU A 61 -4.24 6.23 -10.70
C LEU A 61 -4.65 4.80 -11.01
N ASP A 62 -3.70 3.88 -10.87
CA ASP A 62 -3.99 2.46 -10.98
C ASP A 62 -4.76 1.98 -9.77
N THR A 63 -5.65 1.03 -9.96
CA THR A 63 -6.45 0.45 -8.87
C THR A 63 -5.83 -0.85 -8.41
N ILE A 64 -5.60 -0.99 -7.10
CA ILE A 64 -5.19 -2.26 -6.50
C ILE A 64 -6.39 -3.22 -6.55
N THR A 65 -6.25 -4.33 -7.27
CA THR A 65 -7.28 -5.36 -7.37
C THR A 65 -7.00 -6.55 -6.46
N GLN A 66 -5.73 -6.86 -6.20
CA GLN A 66 -5.29 -7.88 -5.25
C GLN A 66 -4.02 -7.44 -4.52
N ALA A 67 -3.85 -7.94 -3.29
CA ALA A 67 -2.67 -7.69 -2.48
C ALA A 67 -2.36 -8.88 -1.58
N GLU A 68 -1.14 -9.39 -1.68
CA GLU A 68 -0.59 -10.42 -0.82
C GLU A 68 0.63 -9.88 -0.08
N VAL A 69 0.75 -10.21 1.21
CA VAL A 69 1.90 -9.81 2.02
C VAL A 69 3.01 -10.81 1.78
N ILE A 70 4.15 -10.33 1.32
CA ILE A 70 5.39 -11.10 1.27
C ILE A 70 6.04 -11.04 2.64
N GLU A 71 6.17 -9.83 3.19
CA GLU A 71 6.73 -9.59 4.52
C GLU A 71 6.17 -8.30 5.11
N ALA A 72 5.90 -8.31 6.42
CA ALA A 72 5.49 -7.12 7.15
C ALA A 72 6.57 -6.76 8.16
N PHE A 73 6.96 -5.48 8.21
CA PHE A 73 7.93 -4.97 9.20
C PHE A 73 7.20 -4.11 10.25
N PRO A 74 6.39 -4.70 11.14
CA PRO A 74 5.58 -3.93 12.09
C PRO A 74 6.43 -3.13 13.08
N THR A 75 7.64 -3.58 13.41
CA THR A 75 8.57 -2.88 14.30
C THR A 75 9.02 -1.53 13.73
N LEU A 76 9.19 -1.42 12.41
CA LEU A 76 9.55 -0.15 11.75
C LEU A 76 8.43 0.90 11.83
N ARG A 77 7.16 0.47 12.03
CA ARG A 77 6.06 1.40 12.30
C ARG A 77 6.06 1.91 13.74
N GLY A 78 6.55 1.11 14.68
CA GLY A 78 6.61 1.45 16.10
C GLY A 78 7.87 2.23 16.50
N ASP A 79 8.89 2.23 15.64
CA ASP A 79 10.21 2.79 15.90
C ASP A 79 10.74 3.44 14.61
N LEU A 80 10.36 4.71 14.39
CA LEU A 80 10.69 5.49 13.19
C LEU A 80 12.20 5.80 13.08
N ASP A 81 12.93 5.80 14.20
CA ASP A 81 14.36 6.06 14.22
C ASP A 81 15.13 5.00 13.41
N ARG A 82 14.61 3.77 13.34
CA ARG A 82 15.19 2.70 12.50
C ARG A 82 15.11 2.94 10.99
N VAL A 83 14.36 3.95 10.55
CA VAL A 83 14.20 4.29 9.13
C VAL A 83 15.06 5.49 8.74
N LEU A 84 15.52 6.30 9.70
CA LEU A 84 16.16 7.60 9.46
C LEU A 84 17.69 7.59 9.68
N VAL A 85 18.26 6.47 10.12
CA VAL A 85 19.69 6.34 10.48
C VAL A 85 20.43 5.45 9.49
#